data_AF-A0A2T4TED8-F1
#
_entry.id   AF-A0A2T4TED8-F1
#
_cell.length_a   1.000
_cell.length_b   1.000
_cell.length_c   1.000
_cell.angle_alpha   90.00
_cell.angle_beta   90.00
_cell.angle_gamma   90.00
#
_symmetry.space_group_name_H-M   'P 1'
#
loop_
_entity.id
_entity.type
_entity.pdbx_description
1 polymer ?
#
loop_
_entity_poly.entity_id
_entity_poly.type
_entity_poly.pdbx_seq_one_letter_code
_entity_poly.pdbx_strand_id
1 'polypeptide(L)'
;MIFDVLYSRKGTCLVDYFKSLDQYKRMKVQYFSCDMNKTFIDLARIYFPNAKIVINRYHFVRQVYWALENVRKRIQKRMLPSLRKYYKRSKSLITKRKAKLSNDNRVALE
;
A
#
# COMPACT_ATOMS: atom_id res chain seq x y z
N MET A 1 6.66 20.46 3.84
CA MET A 1 7.96 20.96 3.35
C MET A 1 8.67 19.81 2.64
N ILE A 2 9.05 19.99 1.39
CA ILE A 2 9.83 19.02 0.61
C ILE A 2 11.28 19.46 0.71
N PHE A 3 12.17 18.56 1.14
CA PHE A 3 13.60 18.86 1.31
C PHE A 3 14.42 18.51 0.08
N ASP A 4 14.01 17.48 -0.67
CA ASP A 4 14.76 17.00 -1.82
C ASP A 4 13.85 16.21 -2.77
N VAL A 5 14.20 16.19 -4.06
CA VAL A 5 13.51 15.44 -5.10
C VAL A 5 14.56 14.76 -5.99
N LEU A 6 14.59 13.43 -5.96
CA LEU A 6 15.50 12.65 -6.79
C LEU A 6 14.96 12.51 -8.22
N TYR A 7 15.86 12.65 -9.20
CA TYR A 7 15.55 12.50 -10.62
C TYR A 7 15.16 11.06 -11.01
N SER A 8 15.50 10.07 -10.18
CA SER A 8 15.23 8.66 -10.44
C SER A 8 14.94 7.87 -9.17
N ARG A 9 14.13 6.82 -9.31
CA ARG A 9 13.82 5.85 -8.26
C ARG A 9 14.66 4.57 -8.36
N LYS A 10 15.62 4.52 -9.29
CA LYS A 10 16.51 3.36 -9.45
C LYS A 10 17.33 3.17 -8.17
N GLY A 11 17.59 1.90 -7.82
CA GLY A 11 18.33 1.55 -6.61
C GLY A 11 19.71 2.22 -6.53
N THR A 12 20.41 2.36 -7.65
CA THR A 12 21.72 3.04 -7.73
C THR A 12 21.64 4.50 -7.31
N CYS A 13 20.66 5.25 -7.85
CA CYS A 13 20.46 6.66 -7.49
C CYS A 13 20.13 6.84 -5.99
N LEU A 14 19.33 5.94 -5.42
CA LEU A 14 19.03 5.95 -3.99
C LEU A 14 20.25 5.64 -3.13
N VAL A 15 21.10 4.71 -3.56
CA VAL A 15 22.36 4.37 -2.89
C VAL A 15 23.29 5.57 -2.85
N ASP A 16 23.51 6.22 -4.00
CA ASP A 16 24.40 7.37 -4.10
C ASP A 16 23.89 8.54 -3.24
N TYR A 17 22.56 8.74 -3.25
CA TYR A 17 21.92 9.73 -2.38
C TYR A 17 22.11 9.43 -0.89
N PHE A 18 21.83 8.21 -0.44
CA PHE A 18 21.97 7.90 0.99
C PHE A 18 23.43 7.90 1.44
N LYS A 19 24.39 7.59 0.55
CA LYS A 19 25.82 7.72 0.83
C LYS A 19 26.27 9.17 0.96
N SER A 20 25.70 10.11 0.20
CA SER A 20 26.05 11.53 0.30
C SER A 20 25.55 12.19 1.59
N LEU A 21 24.58 11.58 2.26
CA LEU A 21 24.12 12.03 3.58
C LEU A 21 25.15 11.71 4.67
N ASP A 22 25.41 12.72 5.50
CA ASP A 22 26.27 12.61 6.67
C ASP A 22 25.91 11.40 7.55
N GLN A 23 26.93 10.62 7.89
CA GLN A 23 26.75 9.37 8.63
C GLN A 23 26.16 9.61 10.02
N TYR A 24 26.59 10.66 10.72
CA TYR A 24 26.09 10.98 12.05
C TYR A 24 24.59 11.30 12.01
N LYS A 25 24.14 12.08 11.01
CA LYS A 25 22.71 12.33 10.78
C LYS A 25 21.95 11.04 10.50
N ARG A 26 22.48 10.14 9.67
CA ARG A 26 21.83 8.86 9.34
C ARG A 26 21.64 7.97 10.57
N MET A 27 22.63 7.90 11.44
CA MET A 27 22.57 7.11 12.68
C MET A 27 21.56 7.66 13.70
N LYS A 28 21.20 8.94 13.60
CA LYS A 28 20.21 9.60 14.47
C LYS A 28 18.76 9.46 14.00
N VAL A 29 18.54 8.94 12.79
CA VAL A 29 17.18 8.77 12.26
C VAL A 29 16.43 7.73 13.11
N GLN A 30 15.27 8.12 13.63
CA GLN A 30 14.44 7.25 14.48
C GLN A 30 13.37 6.49 13.70
N TYR A 31 12.86 7.08 12.62
CA TYR A 31 11.78 6.51 11.82
C TYR A 31 12.08 6.69 10.34
N PHE A 32 11.93 5.62 9.57
CA PHE A 32 12.05 5.63 8.12
C PHE A 32 10.72 5.15 7.52
N SER A 33 9.97 6.07 6.91
CA SER A 33 8.69 5.75 6.29
C SER A 33 8.87 5.47 4.80
N CYS A 34 8.46 4.30 4.32
CA CYS A 34 8.59 3.94 2.90
C CYS A 34 7.45 3.06 2.39
N ASP A 35 7.45 2.86 1.07
CA ASP A 35 6.58 1.90 0.40
C ASP A 35 6.99 0.46 0.74
N MET A 36 6.09 -0.51 0.49
CA MET A 36 6.36 -1.94 0.67
C MET A 36 7.37 -2.56 -0.30
N ASN A 37 8.11 -1.72 -1.05
CA ASN A 37 9.11 -2.22 -1.98
C ASN A 37 10.35 -2.68 -1.20
N LYS A 38 10.74 -3.95 -1.41
CA LYS A 38 11.87 -4.59 -0.76
C LYS A 38 13.17 -3.80 -0.90
N THR A 39 13.44 -3.18 -2.05
CA THR A 39 14.64 -2.35 -2.26
C THR A 39 14.71 -1.21 -1.25
N PHE A 40 13.60 -0.53 -0.97
CA PHE A 40 13.61 0.56 0.02
C PHE A 40 13.79 0.06 1.45
N ILE A 41 13.21 -1.10 1.78
CA ILE A 41 13.37 -1.73 3.09
C ILE A 41 14.83 -2.14 3.31
N ASP A 42 15.45 -2.75 2.31
CA ASP A 42 16.85 -3.19 2.38
C ASP A 42 17.80 -1.98 2.48
N LEU A 43 17.57 -0.94 1.69
CA LEU A 43 18.32 0.33 1.81
C LEU A 43 18.13 0.98 3.18
N ALA A 44 16.91 0.97 3.73
CA ALA A 44 16.65 1.53 5.05
C ALA A 44 17.48 0.82 6.14
N ARG A 45 17.55 -0.51 6.09
CA ARG A 45 18.35 -1.32 7.02
C ARG A 45 19.84 -1.04 6.91
N ILE A 46 20.34 -0.81 5.70
CA ILE A 46 21.77 -0.54 5.45
C ILE A 46 22.15 0.87 5.92
N TYR A 47 21.38 1.88 5.53
CA TYR A 47 21.78 3.28 5.71
C TYR A 47 21.26 3.91 7.01
N PHE A 48 20.17 3.39 7.57
CA PHE A 48 19.50 3.91 8.77
C PHE A 48 19.26 2.77 9.78
N PRO A 49 20.31 2.09 10.28
CA PRO A 49 20.16 0.87 11.08
C PRO A 49 19.41 1.07 12.40
N ASN A 50 19.44 2.29 12.95
CA ASN A 50 18.74 2.63 14.20
C ASN A 50 17.28 3.05 13.99
N ALA A 51 16.84 3.21 12.74
CA ALA A 51 15.51 3.68 12.42
C ALA A 51 14.49 2.54 12.43
N LYS A 52 13.32 2.79 13.03
CA LYS A 52 12.15 1.93 12.86
C LYS A 52 11.57 2.13 11.46
N ILE A 53 11.53 1.06 10.68
CA ILE A 53 10.96 1.08 9.33
C ILE A 53 9.44 1.03 9.45
N VAL A 54 8.78 2.08 8.96
CA VAL A 54 7.33 2.21 8.96
C VAL A 54 6.82 2.08 7.53
N ILE A 55 5.97 1.10 7.30
CA ILE A 55 5.33 0.93 6.00
C ILE A 55 4.18 1.92 5.85
N ASN A 56 4.13 2.60 4.71
CA ASN A 56 3.04 3.51 4.40
C ASN A 56 1.69 2.78 4.36
N ARG A 57 0.78 3.20 5.25
CA ARG A 57 -0.58 2.63 5.41
C ARG A 57 -1.38 2.65 4.10
N TYR A 58 -1.22 3.68 3.27
CA TYR A 58 -1.95 3.77 2.00
C TYR A 58 -1.59 2.61 1.07
N HIS A 59 -0.30 2.30 0.94
CA HIS A 59 0.17 1.23 0.07
C HIS A 59 -0.32 -0.13 0.57
N PHE A 60 -0.28 -0.35 1.89
CA PHE A 60 -0.81 -1.56 2.51
C PHE A 60 -2.30 -1.75 2.22
N VAL A 61 -3.12 -0.76 2.55
CA VAL A 61 -4.58 -0.82 2.34
C VAL A 61 -4.91 -1.01 0.85
N ARG A 62 -4.15 -0.36 -0.04
CA ARG A 62 -4.33 -0.52 -1.49
C ARG A 62 -4.04 -1.95 -1.95
N GLN A 63 -2.99 -2.60 -1.46
CA GLN A 63 -2.70 -4.00 -1.82
C GLN A 63 -3.79 -4.95 -1.33
N VAL A 64 -4.27 -4.78 -0.09
CA VAL A 64 -5.39 -5.56 0.45
C VAL A 64 -6.63 -5.39 -0.43
N TYR A 65 -6.96 -4.14 -0.79
CA TYR A 65 -8.09 -3.84 -1.67
C TYR A 65 -7.94 -4.50 -3.06
N TRP A 66 -6.75 -4.45 -3.66
CA TRP A 66 -6.50 -5.10 -4.95
C TRP A 66 -6.60 -6.62 -4.88
N ALA A 67 -6.08 -7.25 -3.83
CA ALA A 67 -6.20 -8.68 -3.63
C ALA A 67 -7.69 -9.10 -3.55
N LEU A 68 -8.49 -8.39 -2.76
CA LEU A 68 -9.93 -8.62 -2.64
C LEU A 68 -10.65 -8.44 -3.98
N GLU A 69 -10.33 -7.38 -4.72
CA GLU A 69 -10.91 -7.08 -6.02
C GLU A 69 -10.55 -8.14 -7.08
N ASN A 70 -9.33 -8.69 -7.02
CA ASN A 70 -8.89 -9.76 -7.90
C ASN A 70 -9.67 -11.06 -7.65
N VAL A 71 -9.90 -11.41 -6.39
CA VAL A 71 -10.76 -12.55 -6.03
C VAL A 71 -12.18 -12.33 -6.53
N ARG A 72 -12.76 -11.15 -6.29
CA ARG A 72 -14.10 -10.78 -6.77
C ARG A 72 -14.22 -10.93 -8.28
N LYS A 73 -13.27 -10.37 -9.04
CA LYS A 73 -13.24 -10.46 -10.51
C LYS A 73 -13.11 -11.90 -10.99
N ARG A 74 -12.26 -12.71 -10.34
CA ARG A 74 -12.07 -14.13 -10.68
C ARG A 74 -13.35 -14.94 -10.51
N ILE A 75 -14.06 -14.74 -9.40
CA ILE A 75 -15.34 -15.44 -9.14
C ILE A 75 -16.41 -14.97 -10.13
N GLN A 76 -16.55 -13.67 -10.35
CA GLN A 76 -17.57 -13.11 -11.27
C GLN A 76 -17.37 -13.49 -12.74
N LYS A 77 -16.14 -13.83 -13.15
CA LYS A 77 -15.89 -14.34 -14.49
C LYS A 77 -16.60 -15.67 -14.75
N ARG A 78 -16.85 -16.48 -13.71
CA ARG A 78 -17.54 -17.78 -13.81
C ARG A 78 -19.07 -17.66 -13.75
N MET A 79 -19.60 -16.46 -13.54
CA MET A 79 -21.04 -16.22 -13.41
C MET A 79 -21.70 -15.83 -14.73
N LEU A 80 -23.01 -16.07 -14.82
CA LEU A 80 -23.87 -15.54 -15.88
C LEU A 80 -23.77 -14.01 -15.99
N PRO A 81 -23.96 -13.41 -17.19
CA PRO A 81 -23.82 -11.96 -17.40
C PRO A 81 -24.67 -11.10 -16.46
N SER A 82 -25.89 -11.53 -16.14
CA SER A 82 -26.81 -10.85 -15.23
C SER A 82 -26.23 -10.75 -13.81
N LEU A 83 -25.79 -11.88 -13.26
CA LEU A 83 -25.16 -11.98 -11.93
C LEU A 83 -23.84 -11.21 -11.87
N ARG A 84 -23.02 -11.27 -12.92
CA ARG A 84 -21.80 -10.48 -13.02
C ARG A 84 -22.10 -8.97 -12.90
N LYS A 85 -23.12 -8.47 -13.59
CA LYS A 85 -23.53 -7.05 -13.54
C LYS A 85 -24.06 -6.68 -12.15
N TYR A 86 -24.89 -7.54 -11.55
CA TYR A 86 -25.41 -7.39 -10.20
C TYR A 86 -24.27 -7.26 -9.17
N TYR A 87 -23.40 -8.27 -9.05
CA TYR A 87 -22.32 -8.25 -8.07
C TYR A 87 -21.23 -7.21 -8.35
N LYS A 88 -21.08 -6.73 -9.59
CA LYS A 88 -20.21 -5.57 -9.88
C LYS A 88 -20.77 -4.29 -9.25
N ARG A 89 -22.10 -4.11 -9.27
CA ARG A 89 -22.80 -2.97 -8.65
C ARG A 89 -22.82 -3.09 -7.12
N SER A 90 -22.83 -4.31 -6.57
CA SER A 90 -22.82 -4.56 -5.12
C SER A 90 -21.42 -4.62 -4.49
N LYS A 91 -20.35 -4.19 -5.18
CA LYS A 91 -18.97 -4.28 -4.65
C LYS A 91 -18.75 -3.54 -3.32
N SER A 92 -19.61 -2.57 -3.00
CA SER A 92 -19.57 -1.83 -1.74
C SER A 92 -19.69 -2.73 -0.52
N LEU A 93 -20.42 -3.84 -0.64
CA LEU A 93 -20.62 -4.81 0.46
C LEU A 93 -19.31 -5.30 1.05
N ILE A 94 -18.31 -5.53 0.21
CA ILE A 94 -17.00 -6.05 0.62
C ILE A 94 -15.92 -4.96 0.74
N THR A 95 -16.17 -3.75 0.24
CA THR A 95 -15.15 -2.68 0.15
C THR A 95 -15.39 -1.50 1.09
N LYS A 96 -16.63 -1.29 1.55
CA LYS A 96 -16.95 -0.26 2.54
C LYS A 96 -16.88 -0.84 3.94
N ARG A 97 -16.57 0.02 4.91
CA ARG A 97 -16.72 -0.33 6.33
C ARG A 97 -18.19 -0.58 6.64
N LYS A 98 -18.51 -1.58 7.47
CA LYS A 98 -19.90 -1.94 7.85
C LYS A 98 -20.72 -0.73 8.31
N ALA A 99 -20.12 0.15 9.12
CA ALA A 99 -20.75 1.38 9.61
C ALA A 99 -21.12 2.41 8.51
N LYS A 100 -20.58 2.28 7.29
CA LYS A 100 -20.84 3.17 6.14
C LYS A 100 -21.67 2.50 5.05
N LEU A 101 -22.23 1.32 5.32
CA LEU A 101 -23.19 0.65 4.43
C LEU A 101 -24.59 1.23 4.67
N SER A 102 -25.41 1.27 3.62
CA SER A 102 -26.85 1.51 3.79
C SER A 102 -27.49 0.36 4.55
N ASN A 103 -28.68 0.58 5.11
CA ASN A 103 -29.42 -0.45 5.84
C ASN A 103 -29.64 -1.71 4.98
N ASP A 104 -30.08 -1.56 3.73
CA ASP A 104 -30.28 -2.69 2.81
C ASP A 104 -29.00 -3.52 2.60
N ASN A 105 -27.86 -2.83 2.46
CA ASN A 105 -26.57 -3.48 2.28
C ASN A 105 -26.04 -4.13 3.57
N ARG A 106 -26.47 -3.66 4.75
CA ARG A 106 -26.16 -4.34 6.03
C ARG A 106 -26.97 -5.62 6.18
N VAL A 107 -28.26 -5.58 5.86
CA VAL A 107 -29.15 -6.76 5.91
C VAL A 107 -28.65 -7.83 4.94
N ALA A 108 -28.18 -7.45 3.75
CA ALA A 108 -27.60 -8.40 2.79
C ALA A 108 -26.30 -9.09 3.24
N LEU A 109 -25.74 -8.72 4.40
CA LEU A 109 -24.53 -9.32 5.00
C LEU A 109 -24.85 -10.18 6.23
N GLU A 110 -26.10 -10.21 6.69
CA GLU A 110 -26.61 -11.06 7.78
C GLU A 110 -27.23 -12.34 7.20
#